data_AF-A0A1E7LJG4-F1
#
_entry.id   AF-A0A1E7LJG4-F1
#
_cell.length_a   1.000
_cell.length_b   1.000
_cell.length_c   1.000
_cell.angle_alpha   90.00
_cell.angle_beta   90.00
_cell.angle_gamma   90.00
#
_symmetry.space_group_name_H-M   'P 1'
#
loop_
_entity.id
_entity.type
_entity.pdbx_description
1 polymer ?
#
loop_
_entity_poly.entity_id
_entity_poly.type
_entity_poly.pdbx_seq_one_letter_code
_entity_poly.pdbx_strand_id
1 'polypeptide(L)' 'MSATEPPATIRWNVDKPHRCPKCHAVAIDMEKPKPWRVYTCCRCATRFTRWPFLAFALHRAGVRCSEHRPT' A
#
# COMPACT_ATOMS: atom_id res chain seq x y z
N MET A 1 19.65 16.23 10.60
CA MET A 1 19.61 14.99 9.79
C MET A 1 18.22 14.41 9.92
N SER A 2 17.25 14.84 9.10
CA SER A 2 15.94 14.20 9.08
C SER A 2 16.10 12.92 8.26
N ALA A 3 16.42 11.82 8.94
CA ALA A 3 16.30 10.51 8.34
C ALA A 3 14.82 10.37 7.96
N THR A 4 14.51 10.54 6.68
CA THR A 4 13.27 10.06 6.10
C THR A 4 13.34 8.55 6.24
N GLU A 5 13.00 8.07 7.43
CA GLU A 5 12.80 6.65 7.71
C GLU A 5 11.90 6.15 6.59
N PRO A 6 12.31 5.12 5.82
CA PRO A 6 11.49 4.63 4.74
C PRO A 6 10.10 4.35 5.31
N PRO A 7 9.02 4.82 4.67
CA PRO A 7 7.69 4.80 5.28
C PRO A 7 7.42 3.39 5.81
N ALA A 8 7.28 3.29 7.13
CA ALA A 8 7.11 2.01 7.81
C ALA A 8 5.99 1.25 7.12
N THR A 9 6.25 -0.01 6.75
CA THR A 9 5.26 -0.81 6.04
C THR A 9 4.20 -1.22 7.05
N ILE A 10 3.01 -0.64 6.94
CA ILE A 10 1.93 -0.89 7.88
C ILE A 10 1.16 -2.15 7.52
N ARG A 11 0.52 -2.74 8.52
CA ARG A 11 -0.36 -3.89 8.29
C ARG A 11 -1.56 -3.46 7.48
N TRP A 12 -1.81 -4.20 6.41
CA TRP A 12 -2.96 -4.03 5.55
C TRP A 12 -4.24 -4.51 6.24
N ASN A 13 -5.31 -3.72 6.11
CA ASN A 13 -6.63 -4.08 6.62
C ASN A 13 -7.31 -5.12 5.70
N VAL A 14 -7.52 -6.33 6.20
CA VAL A 14 -8.12 -7.45 5.45
C VAL A 14 -9.62 -7.26 5.21
N ASP A 15 -10.31 -6.50 6.06
CA ASP A 15 -11.74 -6.18 5.89
C ASP A 15 -11.96 -5.18 4.75
N LYS A 16 -10.98 -4.30 4.51
CA LYS A 16 -11.04 -3.28 3.45
C LYS A 16 -9.79 -3.37 2.57
N PRO A 17 -9.66 -4.46 1.80
CA PRO A 17 -8.42 -4.81 1.16
C PRO A 17 -8.03 -3.81 0.04
N HIS A 18 -9.00 -3.12 -0.53
CA HIS A 18 -8.78 -2.16 -1.63
C HIS A 18 -8.30 -0.77 -1.17
N ARG A 19 -8.35 -0.46 0.14
CA ARG A 19 -8.12 0.88 0.68
C ARG A 19 -6.81 0.99 1.46
N CYS A 20 -6.21 2.19 1.41
CA CYS A 20 -5.07 2.52 2.25
C CYS A 20 -5.50 2.62 3.72
N PRO A 21 -4.80 1.98 4.68
CA PRO A 21 -5.17 2.05 6.10
C PRO A 21 -4.97 3.43 6.72
N LYS A 22 -4.16 4.31 6.10
CA LYS A 22 -3.80 5.63 6.66
C LYS A 22 -4.73 6.74 6.18
N CYS A 23 -4.92 6.87 4.87
CA CYS A 23 -5.75 7.93 4.27
C CYS A 23 -7.09 7.43 3.72
N HIS A 24 -7.36 6.12 3.81
CA HIS A 24 -8.62 5.48 3.40
C HIS A 24 -8.94 5.59 1.89
N ALA A 25 -8.02 6.17 1.11
CA ALA A 25 -8.05 6.25 -0.35
C ALA A 25 -7.99 4.86 -0.99
N VAL A 26 -8.55 4.73 -2.20
CA VAL A 26 -8.52 3.46 -2.94
C VAL A 26 -7.12 3.29 -3.52
N ALA A 27 -6.41 2.26 -3.06
CA ALA A 27 -5.02 1.99 -3.43
C ALA A 27 -4.85 0.68 -4.20
N ILE A 28 -5.87 -0.18 -4.26
CA ILE A 28 -5.89 -1.39 -5.06
C ILE A 28 -7.28 -1.53 -5.67
N ASP A 29 -7.51 -0.98 -6.86
CA ASP A 29 -8.83 -1.04 -7.51
C ASP A 29 -8.90 -2.12 -8.62
N MET A 30 -7.84 -2.21 -9.43
CA MET A 30 -7.83 -3.02 -10.65
C MET A 30 -7.40 -4.49 -10.48
N GLU A 31 -6.90 -4.89 -9.31
CA GLU A 31 -6.44 -6.27 -9.09
C GLU A 31 -7.01 -6.89 -7.82
N LYS A 32 -7.27 -8.21 -7.86
CA LYS A 32 -7.54 -8.98 -6.64
C LYS A 32 -6.33 -8.80 -5.72
N PRO A 33 -6.53 -8.28 -4.51
CA PRO A 33 -5.43 -7.82 -3.74
C PRO A 33 -4.72 -9.03 -3.11
N LYS A 34 -3.42 -9.15 -3.38
CA LYS A 34 -2.65 -10.35 -3.06
C LYS A 34 -2.02 -10.22 -1.67
N PRO A 35 -2.16 -11.23 -0.80
CA PRO A 35 -1.59 -11.20 0.55
C PRO A 35 -0.06 -11.13 0.56
N TRP A 36 0.60 -11.59 -0.50
CA TRP A 36 2.05 -11.67 -0.64
C TRP A 36 2.66 -10.49 -1.43
N ARG A 37 1.99 -9.33 -1.45
CA ARG A 37 2.46 -8.13 -2.15
C ARG A 37 2.54 -6.93 -1.21
N VAL A 38 3.51 -6.07 -1.44
CA VAL A 38 3.61 -4.75 -0.80
C VAL A 38 3.02 -3.70 -1.72
N TYR A 39 2.00 -3.02 -1.25
CA TYR A 39 1.30 -1.95 -1.96
C TYR A 39 1.75 -0.59 -1.42
N THR A 40 1.80 0.41 -2.30
CA THR A 40 2.14 1.78 -1.91
C THR A 40 1.02 2.71 -2.34
N CYS A 41 0.48 3.49 -1.40
CA CYS A 41 -0.57 4.46 -1.69
C CYS A 41 0.00 5.70 -2.39
N CYS A 42 -0.60 6.18 -3.49
CA CYS A 42 -0.21 7.46 -4.12
C CYS A 42 -0.34 8.64 -3.18
N ARG A 43 -1.45 8.72 -2.43
CA ARG A 43 -1.85 9.96 -1.75
C ARG A 43 -0.88 10.36 -0.65
N CYS A 44 -0.40 9.37 0.09
CA CYS A 44 0.38 9.57 1.31
C CYS A 44 1.70 8.77 1.31
N ALA A 45 2.08 8.21 0.17
CA ALA A 45 3.26 7.36 -0.02
C ALA A 45 3.39 6.19 0.98
N THR A 46 2.29 5.82 1.65
CA THR A 46 2.30 4.82 2.71
C THR A 46 2.36 3.42 2.12
N ARG A 47 3.33 2.63 2.56
CA ARG A 47 3.49 1.23 2.19
C ARG A 47 2.65 0.36 3.11
N PHE A 48 1.91 -0.58 2.56
CA PHE A 48 1.10 -1.51 3.35
C PHE A 48 1.09 -2.90 2.73
N THR A 49 1.04 -3.91 3.59
CA THR A 49 1.00 -5.32 3.18
C THR A 49 0.35 -6.19 4.25
N ARG A 50 -0.15 -7.37 3.90
CA ARG A 50 -0.80 -8.28 4.87
C ARG A 50 0.20 -8.79 5.90
N TRP A 51 1.44 -9.01 5.47
CA TRP A 51 2.50 -9.58 6.28
C TRP A 51 3.68 -8.61 6.39
N PRO A 52 3.57 -7.56 7.25
CA PRO A 52 4.62 -6.55 7.37
C PRO A 52 5.95 -7.16 7.82
N PHE A 53 5.91 -8.23 8.62
CA PHE A 53 7.09 -8.98 9.03
C PHE A 53 7.84 -9.65 7.87
N LEU A 54 7.12 -10.06 6.81
CA LEU A 54 7.68 -10.64 5.60
C LEU A 54 7.94 -9.58 4.50
N ALA A 55 7.68 -8.30 4.76
CA ALA A 55 7.73 -7.25 3.74
C ALA A 55 9.08 -7.14 3.00
N PHE A 56 10.18 -7.56 3.63
CA PHE A 56 11.50 -7.63 3.00
C PHE A 56 11.59 -8.68 1.89
N ALA A 57 10.89 -9.81 2.03
CA ALA A 57 10.87 -10.91 1.06
C ALA A 57 9.69 -10.82 0.07
N LEU A 58 8.68 -9.98 0.35
CA LEU A 58 7.50 -9.85 -0.49
C LEU A 58 7.76 -9.00 -1.74
N HIS A 59 7.17 -9.43 -2.85
CA HIS A 59 7.26 -8.69 -4.12
C HIS A 59 6.58 -7.33 -3.97
N ARG A 60 7.33 -6.26 -4.24
CA ARG A 60 6.76 -4.90 -4.28
C ARG A 60 5.86 -4.81 -5.50
N ALA A 61 4.57 -4.57 -5.29
CA ALA A 61 3.61 -4.39 -6.38
C ALA A 61 3.79 -3.03 -7.11
N GLY A 62 4.57 -2.13 -6.50
CA GLY A 62 4.73 -0.76 -6.95
C GLY A 62 3.62 0.16 -6.44
N VAL A 63 3.67 1.42 -6.88
CA VAL A 63 2.61 2.40 -6.65
C VAL A 63 1.52 2.14 -7.70
N ARG A 64 0.36 1.63 -7.28
CA ARG A 64 -0.79 1.39 -8.17
C ARG A 64 -1.90 2.31 -7.71
N CYS A 65 -2.18 3.35 -8.49
CA CYS A 65 -3.18 4.35 -8.17
C CYS A 65 -4.23 4.31 -9.25
N SER A 66 -5.39 3.82 -8.88
CA SER A 66 -6.57 3.84 -9.74
C SER A 66 -7.49 5.01 -9.38
N GLU A 67 -7.13 5.80 -8.36
CA GLU A 67 -7.80 7.03 -7.98
C GLU A 67 -7.53 8.09 -9.08
N HIS A 68 -8.38 8.03 -10.10
CA HIS A 68 -8.78 9.07 -11.05
C HIS A 68 -7.70 9.93 -11.73
N ARG A 69 -7.63 9.78 -13.07
CA ARG A 69 -7.23 10.85 -13.99
C ARG A 69 -7.92 12.16 -13.58
N PRO A 70 -7.22 13.30 -13.60
CA PRO A 70 -7.92 14.59 -13.68
C PRO A 70 -8.70 14.58 -15.00
N THR A 71 -10.02 14.65 -14.91
CA THR A 71 -10.88 15.16 -15.99
C THR A 71 -10.59 16.63 -16.22
#